data_AF-A0A151R2X1-F1
#
_entry.id   AF-A0A151R2X1-F1
#
_cell.length_a   1.000
_cell.length_b   1.000
_cell.length_c   1.000
_cell.angle_alpha   90.00
_cell.angle_beta   90.00
_cell.angle_gamma   90.00
#
_symmetry.space_group_name_H-M   'P 1'
#
loop_
_entity.id
_entity.type
_entity.pdbx_description
1 polymer ?
#
loop_
_entity_poly.entity_id
_entity_poly.type
_entity_poly.pdbx_seq_one_letter_code
_entity_poly.pdbx_strand_id
1 'polypeptide(L)'
;MEGGALIKQLACCNKATREKSLRLVLKSWLPLQAEPLPEDDAKKLWKGLFYCMWHSDKPLAQHDLVDRLSSLLLSLHRPLSLQYFSTFLLTMRREWSGIDALRLDKFYLLIRTFLAKFFSLLKTHSWDPHLLHLLDQGTFSSHDINTHGNGVNYHIATVFLEELRAFLPLNTQVLHLLFKPFLSAMGRVNDKVLLAKIKSGVFDLLLKMGRRLLELRKAGEEVDSRDDVLLLGTVALVMGFSGRLYEVASSAECVQGNRKVLFALHSDKSKKKKKKNKGDVSRDSNDKENVASENGANLNDEGAAVLLDETVIANLQRQFEKVAEEGGVNDGIASAGSALKKGVPPGPIREMPLPTKKPKLKKARKAIKGVSPSVKRLKKLKSRAA
;
A
#
# COMPACT_ATOMS: atom_id res chain seq x y z
N MET A 1 5.58 23.98 30.70
CA MET A 1 6.48 24.35 29.59
C MET A 1 5.63 24.62 28.37
N GLU A 2 5.79 25.77 27.72
CA GLU A 2 5.04 26.10 26.50
C GLU A 2 5.44 25.15 25.36
N GLY A 3 4.46 24.43 24.81
CA GLY A 3 4.67 23.44 23.75
C GLY A 3 5.35 24.01 22.51
N GLY A 4 5.02 25.25 22.14
CA GLY A 4 5.62 25.96 21.01
C GLY A 4 7.13 26.14 21.15
N ALA A 5 7.66 26.37 22.36
CA ALA A 5 9.10 26.50 22.60
C ALA A 5 9.82 25.16 22.41
N LEU A 6 9.24 24.06 22.89
CA LEU A 6 9.78 22.72 22.72
C LEU A 6 9.81 22.31 21.24
N ILE A 7 8.72 22.54 20.50
CA ILE A 7 8.64 22.25 19.06
C ILE A 7 9.72 23.01 18.28
N LYS A 8 9.93 24.29 18.57
CA LYS A 8 10.99 25.10 17.93
C LYS A 8 12.38 24.52 18.21
N GLN A 9 12.63 24.01 19.42
CA GLN A 9 13.92 23.42 19.80
C GLN A 9 14.25 22.11 19.05
N LEU A 10 13.27 21.42 18.46
CA LEU A 10 13.53 20.24 17.61
C LEU A 10 14.33 20.60 16.34
N ALA A 11 14.21 21.84 15.86
CA ALA A 11 14.97 22.34 14.72
C ALA A 11 16.31 22.99 15.11
N CYS A 12 16.71 22.93 16.39
CA CYS A 12 17.95 23.53 16.85
C CYS A 12 19.19 22.84 16.24
N CYS A 13 20.17 23.64 15.81
CA CYS A 13 21.45 23.15 15.30
C CYS A 13 22.28 22.45 16.38
N ASN A 14 22.13 22.84 17.65
CA ASN A 14 22.77 22.17 18.77
C ASN A 14 22.13 20.80 19.04
N LYS A 15 22.93 19.73 18.89
CA LYS A 15 22.50 18.33 19.10
C LYS A 15 21.94 18.09 20.51
N ALA A 16 22.61 18.56 21.56
CA ALA A 16 22.19 18.34 22.93
C ALA A 16 20.84 19.01 23.23
N THR A 17 20.63 20.23 22.72
CA THR A 17 19.33 20.93 22.83
C THR A 17 18.23 20.17 22.11
N ARG A 18 18.49 19.73 20.87
CA ARG A 18 17.52 18.97 20.07
C ARG A 18 17.15 17.65 20.74
N GLU A 19 18.12 16.88 21.22
CA GLU A 19 17.88 15.62 21.92
C GLU A 19 17.14 15.82 23.25
N LYS A 20 17.47 16.87 24.01
CA LYS A 20 16.73 17.22 25.23
C LYS A 20 15.28 17.55 24.92
N SER A 21 15.03 18.40 23.91
CA SER A 21 13.66 18.74 23.48
C SER A 21 12.91 17.50 23.01
N LEU A 22 13.52 16.69 22.15
CA LEU A 22 12.92 15.43 21.67
C LEU A 22 12.51 14.53 22.83
N ARG A 23 13.37 14.33 23.83
CA ARG A 23 13.02 13.54 25.02
C ARG A 23 11.83 14.13 25.77
N LEU A 24 11.81 15.45 26.00
CA LEU A 24 10.72 16.12 26.73
C LEU A 24 9.40 16.09 25.95
N VAL A 25 9.45 16.29 24.63
CA VAL A 25 8.27 16.22 23.75
C VAL A 25 7.66 14.82 23.79
N LEU A 26 8.47 13.78 23.56
CA LEU A 26 7.95 12.41 23.44
C LEU A 26 7.57 11.79 24.78
N LYS A 27 8.32 12.04 25.87
CA LYS A 27 8.07 11.37 27.16
C LYS A 27 7.15 12.13 28.11
N SER A 28 6.98 13.44 27.92
CA SER A 28 6.30 14.27 28.91
C SER A 28 5.26 15.17 28.27
N TRP A 29 5.64 16.06 27.36
CA TRP A 29 4.73 17.10 26.90
C TRP A 29 3.60 16.57 26.02
N LEU A 30 3.90 15.78 24.98
CA LEU A 30 2.88 15.29 24.04
C LEU A 30 1.92 14.28 24.69
N PRO A 31 2.39 13.30 25.50
CA PRO A 31 1.47 12.38 26.21
C PRO A 31 0.53 13.05 27.20
N LEU A 32 0.88 14.22 27.74
CA LEU A 32 0.02 14.97 28.66
C LEU A 32 -1.06 15.80 27.95
N GLN A 33 -1.06 15.88 26.61
CA GLN A 33 -2.08 16.61 25.87
C GLN A 33 -3.32 15.73 25.69
N ALA A 34 -4.48 16.20 26.18
CA ALA A 34 -5.76 15.53 26.00
C ALA A 34 -6.42 15.86 24.65
N GLU A 35 -6.22 17.10 24.19
CA GLU A 35 -6.85 17.63 22.98
C GLU A 35 -5.89 17.66 21.78
N PRO A 36 -6.42 17.66 20.54
CA PRO A 36 -5.64 17.92 19.35
C PRO A 36 -4.89 19.25 19.44
N LEU A 37 -3.69 19.29 18.88
CA LEU A 37 -2.93 20.52 18.75
C LEU A 37 -3.55 21.43 17.68
N PRO A 38 -3.32 22.75 17.73
CA PRO A 38 -3.55 23.61 16.57
C PRO A 38 -2.85 23.04 15.34
N GLU A 39 -3.51 23.08 14.17
CA GLU A 39 -3.04 22.40 12.96
C GLU A 39 -1.60 22.80 12.57
N ASP A 40 -1.27 24.09 12.68
CA ASP A 40 0.08 24.59 12.41
C ASP A 40 1.13 24.04 13.38
N ASP A 41 0.78 23.83 14.63
CA ASP A 41 1.69 23.31 15.64
C ASP A 41 1.88 21.79 15.47
N ALA A 42 0.83 21.05 15.07
CA ALA A 42 0.96 19.66 14.65
C ALA A 42 1.92 19.53 13.45
N LYS A 43 1.77 20.39 12.43
CA LYS A 43 2.66 20.42 11.25
C LYS A 43 4.10 20.78 11.61
N LYS A 44 4.31 21.76 12.49
CA LYS A 44 5.65 22.15 12.98
C LYS A 44 6.28 21.04 13.82
N LEU A 45 5.51 20.39 14.70
CA LEU A 45 5.94 19.25 15.49
C LEU A 45 6.47 18.16 14.56
N TRP A 46 5.65 17.70 13.61
CA TRP A 46 6.05 16.64 12.70
C TRP A 46 7.21 17.01 11.79
N LYS A 47 7.31 18.27 11.34
CA LYS A 47 8.49 18.76 10.64
C LYS A 47 9.73 18.65 11.52
N GLY A 48 9.65 19.03 12.79
CA GLY A 48 10.75 18.87 13.76
C GLY A 48 11.15 17.41 13.97
N LEU A 49 10.19 16.51 14.12
CA LEU A 49 10.42 15.07 14.27
C LEU A 49 11.03 14.45 13.01
N PHE A 50 10.57 14.86 11.82
CA PHE A 50 11.17 14.47 10.53
C PHE A 50 12.66 14.81 10.50
N TYR A 51 13.05 16.03 10.87
CA TYR A 51 14.46 16.41 10.92
C TYR A 51 15.25 15.76 12.07
N CYS A 52 14.60 15.32 13.14
CA CYS A 52 15.24 14.45 14.13
C CYS A 52 15.62 13.11 13.50
N MET A 53 14.73 12.50 12.71
CA MET A 53 15.03 11.27 11.96
C MET A 53 16.09 11.50 10.88
N TRP A 54 16.02 12.64 10.17
CA TRP A 54 16.97 13.04 9.14
C TRP A 54 18.43 13.04 9.64
N HIS A 55 18.65 13.54 10.86
CA HIS A 55 19.99 13.61 11.49
C HIS A 55 20.36 12.37 12.32
N SER A 56 19.53 11.32 12.32
CA SER A 56 19.88 10.05 12.97
C SER A 56 20.67 9.17 12.00
N ASP A 57 21.98 9.05 12.24
CA ASP A 57 22.90 8.38 11.31
C ASP A 57 23.29 6.96 11.75
N LYS A 58 23.19 6.64 13.05
CA LYS A 58 23.55 5.31 13.58
C LYS A 58 22.37 4.35 13.49
N PRO A 59 22.50 3.13 12.94
CA PRO A 59 21.38 2.19 12.80
C PRO A 59 20.61 1.92 14.08
N LEU A 60 21.29 1.67 15.21
CA LEU A 60 20.61 1.46 16.50
C LEU A 60 19.83 2.69 16.97
N ALA A 61 20.37 3.89 16.75
CA ALA A 61 19.69 5.14 17.10
C ALA A 61 18.51 5.42 16.15
N GLN A 62 18.57 4.98 14.90
CA GLN A 62 17.45 5.05 13.96
C GLN A 62 16.32 4.13 14.42
N HIS A 63 16.60 2.87 14.72
CA HIS A 63 15.61 1.92 15.22
C HIS A 63 14.96 2.38 16.52
N ASP A 64 15.75 2.80 17.51
CA ASP A 64 15.24 3.34 18.77
C ASP A 64 14.36 4.58 18.57
N LEU A 65 14.77 5.49 17.67
CA LEU A 65 13.96 6.67 17.37
C LEU A 65 12.63 6.29 16.69
N VAL A 66 12.66 5.38 15.71
CA VAL A 66 11.46 4.90 15.02
C VAL A 66 10.48 4.26 16.02
N ASP A 67 10.96 3.40 16.91
CA ASP A 67 10.10 2.75 17.91
C ASP A 67 9.49 3.77 18.88
N ARG A 68 10.29 4.73 19.38
CA ARG A 68 9.78 5.81 20.25
C ARG A 68 8.73 6.68 19.57
N LEU A 69 8.95 7.06 18.31
CA LEU A 69 8.01 7.90 17.55
C LEU A 69 6.70 7.17 17.26
N SER A 70 6.79 5.91 16.83
CA SER A 70 5.64 5.12 16.39
C SER A 70 4.80 4.60 17.55
N SER A 71 5.43 4.23 18.68
CA SER A 71 4.73 3.75 19.87
C SER A 71 3.83 4.82 20.52
N LEU A 72 4.08 6.11 20.27
CA LEU A 72 3.19 7.18 20.72
C LEU A 72 1.76 7.06 20.18
N LEU A 73 1.57 6.47 18.99
CA LEU A 73 0.22 6.25 18.45
C LEU A 73 -0.69 5.49 19.42
N LEU A 74 -0.12 4.62 20.24
CA LEU A 74 -0.85 3.77 21.17
C LEU A 74 -1.00 4.39 22.56
N SER A 75 -0.19 5.39 22.90
CA SER A 75 -0.19 6.02 24.24
C SER A 75 -0.90 7.37 24.30
N LEU A 76 -1.12 8.02 23.15
CA LEU A 76 -1.79 9.33 23.09
C LEU A 76 -3.31 9.19 23.22
N HIS A 77 -3.96 10.23 23.75
CA HIS A 77 -5.43 10.35 23.72
C HIS A 77 -5.95 10.25 22.29
N ARG A 78 -7.11 9.60 22.09
CA ARG A 78 -7.60 9.21 20.76
C ARG A 78 -7.59 10.37 19.75
N PRO A 79 -8.24 11.54 20.01
CA PRO A 79 -8.28 12.62 19.01
C PRO A 79 -6.89 13.10 18.59
N LEU A 80 -5.97 13.20 19.56
CA LEU A 80 -4.58 13.58 19.33
C LEU A 80 -3.80 12.50 18.59
N SER A 81 -4.01 11.21 18.90
CA SER A 81 -3.39 10.08 18.18
C SER A 81 -3.75 10.10 16.69
N LEU A 82 -5.02 10.38 16.37
CA LEU A 82 -5.48 10.47 14.98
C LEU A 82 -4.87 11.66 14.25
N GLN A 83 -4.83 12.83 14.90
CA GLN A 83 -4.15 14.00 14.34
C GLN A 83 -2.64 13.74 14.17
N TYR A 84 -2.02 13.05 15.12
CA TYR A 84 -0.61 12.68 15.06
C TYR A 84 -0.34 11.77 13.86
N PHE A 85 -1.17 10.75 13.63
CA PHE A 85 -1.04 9.87 12.46
C PHE A 85 -1.33 10.58 11.12
N SER A 86 -2.38 11.40 11.05
CA SER A 86 -2.74 12.10 9.82
C SER A 86 -1.65 13.12 9.43
N THR A 87 -1.14 13.85 10.42
CA THR A 87 -0.06 14.83 10.21
C THR A 87 1.27 14.15 9.88
N PHE A 88 1.51 12.94 10.40
CA PHE A 88 2.63 12.08 9.99
C PHE A 88 2.58 11.78 8.49
N LEU A 89 1.46 11.22 8.01
CA LEU A 89 1.30 10.86 6.60
C LEU A 89 1.43 12.09 5.69
N LEU A 90 0.80 13.20 6.07
CA LEU A 90 0.94 14.49 5.38
C LEU A 90 2.42 14.92 5.29
N THR A 91 3.15 14.86 6.40
CA THR A 91 4.56 15.27 6.45
C THR A 91 5.43 14.36 5.60
N MET A 92 5.26 13.03 5.69
CA MET A 92 5.99 12.08 4.86
C MET A 92 5.77 12.37 3.38
N ARG A 93 4.52 12.56 2.93
CA ARG A 93 4.22 12.87 1.53
C ARG A 93 4.82 14.21 1.07
N ARG A 94 4.76 15.24 1.91
CA ARG A 94 5.29 16.58 1.55
C ARG A 94 6.80 16.58 1.39
N GLU A 95 7.53 15.93 2.30
CA GLU A 95 8.99 15.95 2.32
C GLU A 95 9.63 14.84 1.46
N TRP A 96 8.84 13.86 0.99
CA TRP A 96 9.34 12.63 0.35
C TRP A 96 10.33 12.87 -0.79
N SER A 97 10.00 13.77 -1.72
CA SER A 97 10.83 14.07 -2.89
C SER A 97 12.15 14.78 -2.53
N GLY A 98 12.26 15.33 -1.33
CA GLY A 98 13.47 15.96 -0.81
C GLY A 98 14.43 14.98 -0.12
N ILE A 99 14.04 13.72 0.09
CA ILE A 99 14.88 12.71 0.72
C ILE A 99 15.84 12.13 -0.33
N ASP A 100 17.13 12.25 -0.08
CA ASP A 100 18.15 11.62 -0.91
C ASP A 100 18.26 10.11 -0.65
N ALA A 101 18.82 9.38 -1.62
CA ALA A 101 18.89 7.92 -1.60
C ALA A 101 19.59 7.35 -0.36
N LEU A 102 20.60 8.03 0.20
CA LEU A 102 21.35 7.54 1.38
C LEU A 102 20.52 7.58 2.66
N ARG A 103 19.42 8.34 2.68
CA ARG A 103 18.54 8.49 3.83
C ARG A 103 17.24 7.71 3.69
N LEU A 104 16.95 7.14 2.53
CA LEU A 104 15.63 6.63 2.21
C LEU A 104 15.22 5.43 3.10
N ASP A 105 16.15 4.51 3.37
CA ASP A 105 15.86 3.27 4.12
C ASP A 105 15.28 3.51 5.51
N LYS A 106 15.79 4.51 6.23
CA LYS A 106 15.31 4.81 7.59
C LYS A 106 13.92 5.44 7.58
N PHE A 107 13.54 6.13 6.50
CA PHE A 107 12.18 6.64 6.31
C PHE A 107 11.23 5.53 5.83
N TYR A 108 11.70 4.56 5.05
CA TYR A 108 10.93 3.34 4.77
C TYR A 108 10.65 2.54 6.04
N LEU A 109 11.65 2.38 6.90
CA LEU A 109 11.48 1.75 8.21
C LEU A 109 10.46 2.52 9.06
N LEU A 110 10.57 3.86 9.12
CA LEU A 110 9.64 4.71 9.86
C LEU A 110 8.18 4.49 9.40
N ILE A 111 7.92 4.56 8.09
CA ILE A 111 6.56 4.36 7.55
C ILE A 111 6.04 2.96 7.85
N ARG A 112 6.89 1.94 7.68
CA ARG A 112 6.52 0.55 7.95
C ARG A 112 6.13 0.35 9.42
N THR A 113 6.92 0.85 10.36
CA THR A 113 6.62 0.73 11.80
C THR A 113 5.39 1.54 12.19
N PHE A 114 5.19 2.73 11.61
CA PHE A 114 3.96 3.51 11.82
C PHE A 114 2.71 2.77 11.32
N LEU A 115 2.78 2.11 10.16
CA LEU A 115 1.68 1.29 9.65
C LEU A 115 1.38 0.12 10.59
N ALA A 116 2.41 -0.57 11.11
CA ALA A 116 2.26 -1.65 12.07
C ALA A 116 1.55 -1.18 13.36
N LYS A 117 2.01 -0.07 13.95
CA LYS A 117 1.40 0.51 15.15
C LYS A 117 -0.01 1.03 14.88
N PHE A 118 -0.29 1.51 13.66
CA PHE A 118 -1.64 1.88 13.26
C PHE A 118 -2.59 0.68 13.20
N PHE A 119 -2.13 -0.50 12.73
CA PHE A 119 -2.92 -1.73 12.85
C PHE A 119 -3.11 -2.18 14.30
N SER A 120 -2.11 -2.00 15.17
CA SER A 120 -2.30 -2.19 16.61
C SER A 120 -3.37 -1.27 17.18
N LEU A 121 -3.39 0.00 16.77
CA LEU A 121 -4.41 0.98 17.18
C LEU A 121 -5.81 0.56 16.71
N LEU A 122 -5.93 0.13 15.44
CA LEU A 122 -7.17 -0.42 14.88
C LEU A 122 -7.66 -1.61 15.70
N LYS A 123 -6.77 -2.56 16.04
CA LYS A 123 -7.12 -3.71 16.88
C LYS A 123 -7.69 -3.28 18.24
N THR A 124 -7.06 -2.31 18.91
CA THR A 124 -7.54 -1.79 20.21
C THR A 124 -8.86 -1.03 20.12
N HIS A 125 -9.26 -0.62 18.92
CA HIS A 125 -10.51 0.09 18.65
C HIS A 125 -11.46 -0.72 17.76
N SER A 126 -11.37 -2.05 17.84
CA SER A 126 -12.28 -2.98 17.15
C SER A 126 -12.44 -2.69 15.66
N TRP A 127 -11.35 -2.28 15.01
CA TRP A 127 -11.29 -1.96 13.58
C TRP A 127 -12.29 -0.87 13.14
N ASP A 128 -12.40 0.19 13.95
CA ASP A 128 -13.25 1.35 13.68
C ASP A 128 -13.13 1.87 12.23
N PRO A 129 -14.25 1.90 11.46
CA PRO A 129 -14.26 2.38 10.08
C PRO A 129 -13.71 3.81 9.90
N HIS A 130 -13.86 4.69 10.90
CA HIS A 130 -13.35 6.05 10.82
C HIS A 130 -11.81 6.07 10.76
N LEU A 131 -11.15 5.18 11.50
CA LEU A 131 -9.70 5.00 11.45
C LEU A 131 -9.25 4.49 10.07
N LEU A 132 -9.95 3.50 9.54
CA LEU A 132 -9.63 2.98 8.20
C LEU A 132 -9.79 4.06 7.11
N HIS A 133 -10.82 4.90 7.24
CA HIS A 133 -11.00 6.04 6.35
C HIS A 133 -9.86 7.07 6.46
N LEU A 134 -9.33 7.31 7.67
CA LEU A 134 -8.17 8.18 7.89
C LEU A 134 -6.94 7.70 7.11
N LEU A 135 -6.69 6.39 7.08
CA LEU A 135 -5.59 5.82 6.30
C LEU A 135 -5.80 6.04 4.81
N ASP A 136 -7.02 5.84 4.30
CA ASP A 136 -7.37 6.05 2.89
C ASP A 136 -7.19 7.52 2.45
N GLN A 137 -7.74 8.47 3.22
CA GLN A 137 -7.53 9.91 3.01
C GLN A 137 -6.05 10.30 3.12
N GLY A 138 -5.33 9.63 4.02
CA GLY A 138 -3.89 9.75 4.23
C GLY A 138 -3.03 9.05 3.18
N THR A 139 -3.61 8.36 2.19
CA THR A 139 -2.86 7.61 1.18
C THR A 139 -3.47 7.71 -0.22
N PHE A 140 -4.35 6.78 -0.59
CA PHE A 140 -4.82 6.56 -1.95
C PHE A 140 -5.87 7.56 -2.41
N SER A 141 -6.68 8.08 -1.47
CA SER A 141 -7.74 9.05 -1.74
C SER A 141 -7.35 10.47 -1.31
N SER A 142 -6.04 10.75 -1.17
CA SER A 142 -5.59 12.09 -0.76
C SER A 142 -5.89 13.15 -1.82
N HIS A 143 -6.53 14.25 -1.42
CA HIS A 143 -6.88 15.37 -2.32
C HIS A 143 -5.76 16.41 -2.50
N ASP A 144 -4.57 16.16 -1.96
CA ASP A 144 -3.44 17.10 -2.01
C ASP A 144 -2.77 17.08 -3.40
N ILE A 145 -3.40 17.73 -4.38
CA ILE A 145 -2.99 17.83 -5.80
C ILE A 145 -1.53 18.28 -5.98
N ASN A 146 -0.95 18.99 -5.00
CA ASN A 146 0.39 19.56 -5.08
C ASN A 146 1.50 18.73 -4.39
N THR A 147 1.16 17.58 -3.80
CA THR A 147 2.17 16.73 -3.14
C THR A 147 2.76 15.70 -4.11
N HIS A 148 4.06 15.80 -4.39
CA HIS A 148 4.78 14.89 -5.29
C HIS A 148 5.25 13.60 -4.59
N GLY A 149 4.62 13.25 -3.46
CA GLY A 149 5.09 12.24 -2.51
C GLY A 149 4.58 10.83 -2.73
N ASN A 150 4.31 10.42 -3.97
CA ASN A 150 3.66 9.13 -4.27
C ASN A 150 4.48 7.92 -3.80
N GLY A 151 5.80 8.06 -3.58
CA GLY A 151 6.63 6.98 -3.04
C GLY A 151 6.22 6.51 -1.64
N VAL A 152 5.57 7.36 -0.84
CA VAL A 152 4.94 6.95 0.42
C VAL A 152 3.82 5.94 0.17
N ASN A 153 2.92 6.26 -0.78
CA ASN A 153 1.80 5.39 -1.15
C ASN A 153 2.30 4.08 -1.77
N TYR A 154 3.37 4.13 -2.57
CA TYR A 154 4.00 2.93 -3.14
C TYR A 154 4.53 2.00 -2.04
N HIS A 155 5.19 2.57 -1.03
CA HIS A 155 5.73 1.80 0.08
C HIS A 155 4.63 1.18 0.92
N ILE A 156 3.61 1.97 1.31
CA ILE A 156 2.47 1.47 2.07
C ILE A 156 1.80 0.32 1.32
N ALA A 157 1.53 0.46 0.01
CA ALA A 157 0.96 -0.63 -0.79
C ALA A 157 1.85 -1.88 -0.86
N THR A 158 3.17 -1.71 -0.77
CA THR A 158 4.13 -2.82 -0.83
C THR A 158 4.17 -3.60 0.49
N VAL A 159 4.19 -2.91 1.62
CA VAL A 159 4.34 -3.55 2.96
C VAL A 159 3.01 -3.85 3.65
N PHE A 160 1.87 -3.40 3.09
CA PHE A 160 0.55 -3.50 3.72
C PHE A 160 0.21 -4.91 4.21
N LEU A 161 0.37 -5.93 3.35
CA LEU A 161 0.03 -7.31 3.72
C LEU A 161 1.01 -7.91 4.73
N GLU A 162 2.28 -7.54 4.66
CA GLU A 162 3.30 -7.99 5.61
C GLU A 162 2.98 -7.48 7.03
N GLU A 163 2.59 -6.21 7.15
CA GLU A 163 2.22 -5.62 8.45
C GLU A 163 0.83 -6.08 8.91
N LEU A 164 -0.10 -6.34 7.99
CA LEU A 164 -1.42 -6.86 8.33
C LEU A 164 -1.37 -8.32 8.83
N ARG A 165 -0.35 -9.10 8.43
CA ARG A 165 -0.23 -10.53 8.71
C ARG A 165 -0.41 -10.87 10.18
N ALA A 166 0.18 -10.09 11.09
CA ALA A 166 0.14 -10.32 12.53
C ALA A 166 -1.27 -10.21 13.15
N PHE A 167 -2.24 -9.71 12.37
CA PHE A 167 -3.61 -9.47 12.80
C PHE A 167 -4.61 -10.43 12.17
N LEU A 168 -4.18 -11.31 11.27
CA LEU A 168 -5.04 -12.31 10.65
C LEU A 168 -5.26 -13.51 11.60
N PRO A 169 -6.44 -14.15 11.58
CA PRO A 169 -7.59 -13.87 10.71
C PRO A 169 -8.44 -12.67 11.16
N LEU A 170 -9.13 -12.03 10.21
CA LEU A 170 -10.07 -10.93 10.45
C LEU A 170 -11.45 -11.25 9.89
N ASN A 171 -12.49 -10.67 10.48
CA ASN A 171 -13.85 -10.81 9.96
C ASN A 171 -14.00 -10.15 8.58
N THR A 172 -14.95 -10.67 7.79
CA THR A 172 -15.17 -10.26 6.41
C THR A 172 -15.44 -8.76 6.27
N GLN A 173 -16.19 -8.15 7.18
CA GLN A 173 -16.51 -6.72 7.13
C GLN A 173 -15.28 -5.83 7.28
N VAL A 174 -14.37 -6.19 8.18
CA VAL A 174 -13.09 -5.49 8.35
C VAL A 174 -12.21 -5.65 7.11
N LEU A 175 -12.15 -6.86 6.53
CA LEU A 175 -11.42 -7.10 5.29
C LEU A 175 -11.99 -6.25 4.13
N HIS A 176 -13.31 -6.14 4.03
CA HIS A 176 -13.96 -5.25 3.06
C HIS A 176 -13.52 -3.80 3.19
N LEU A 177 -13.49 -3.27 4.42
CA LEU A 177 -13.05 -1.90 4.67
C LEU A 177 -11.56 -1.71 4.37
N LEU A 178 -10.71 -2.65 4.75
CA LEU A 178 -9.26 -2.61 4.50
C LEU A 178 -8.91 -2.62 3.00
N PHE A 179 -9.60 -3.44 2.20
CA PHE A 179 -9.27 -3.61 0.78
C PHE A 179 -10.03 -2.68 -0.17
N LYS A 180 -11.10 -2.01 0.30
CA LYS A 180 -11.86 -1.05 -0.51
C LYS A 180 -10.98 0.07 -1.10
N PRO A 181 -10.06 0.72 -0.35
CA PRO A 181 -9.16 1.74 -0.91
C PRO A 181 -8.29 1.22 -2.05
N PHE A 182 -7.76 0.00 -1.92
CA PHE A 182 -6.95 -0.62 -2.97
C PHE A 182 -7.75 -0.92 -4.24
N LEU A 183 -8.97 -1.47 -4.09
CA LEU A 183 -9.86 -1.73 -5.22
C LEU A 183 -10.26 -0.42 -5.93
N SER A 184 -10.63 0.60 -5.15
CA SER A 184 -10.96 1.95 -5.67
C SER A 184 -9.77 2.53 -6.42
N ALA A 185 -8.57 2.48 -5.84
CA ALA A 185 -7.35 2.99 -6.45
C ALA A 185 -7.05 2.30 -7.78
N MET A 186 -7.16 0.96 -7.84
CA MET A 186 -6.93 0.22 -9.08
C MET A 186 -7.86 0.65 -10.23
N GLY A 187 -9.08 1.07 -9.92
CA GLY A 187 -10.03 1.57 -10.92
C GLY A 187 -9.78 3.01 -11.35
N ARG A 188 -9.36 3.87 -10.41
CA ARG A 188 -9.49 5.33 -10.56
C ARG A 188 -8.16 6.10 -10.71
N VAL A 189 -7.03 5.56 -10.24
CA VAL A 189 -5.76 6.32 -10.27
C VAL A 189 -5.11 6.27 -11.65
N ASN A 190 -4.49 7.38 -12.06
CA ASN A 190 -3.69 7.45 -13.29
C ASN A 190 -2.21 7.09 -13.07
N ASP A 191 -1.77 7.02 -11.82
CA ASP A 191 -0.40 6.66 -11.46
C ASP A 191 -0.15 5.16 -11.72
N LYS A 192 0.56 4.88 -12.81
CA LYS A 192 0.91 3.51 -13.23
C LYS A 192 1.84 2.80 -12.25
N VAL A 193 2.69 3.55 -11.53
CA VAL A 193 3.59 2.97 -10.55
C VAL A 193 2.80 2.55 -9.31
N LEU A 194 1.89 3.41 -8.83
CA LEU A 194 0.97 3.04 -7.74
C LEU A 194 0.16 1.80 -8.12
N LEU A 195 -0.43 1.80 -9.31
CA LEU A 195 -1.20 0.67 -9.84
C LEU A 195 -0.36 -0.61 -9.86
N ALA A 196 0.88 -0.54 -10.33
CA ALA A 196 1.79 -1.69 -10.35
C ALA A 196 2.14 -2.19 -8.94
N LYS A 197 2.36 -1.27 -7.98
CA LYS A 197 2.66 -1.61 -6.59
C LYS A 197 1.49 -2.25 -5.87
N ILE A 198 0.27 -1.73 -6.06
CA ILE A 198 -0.95 -2.36 -5.54
C ILE A 198 -1.15 -3.74 -6.18
N LYS A 199 -0.96 -3.85 -7.50
CA LYS A 199 -1.04 -5.13 -8.21
C LYS A 199 -0.07 -6.16 -7.60
N SER A 200 1.23 -5.85 -7.51
CA SER A 200 2.23 -6.81 -7.10
C SER A 200 2.25 -7.07 -5.59
N GLY A 201 2.12 -6.01 -4.78
CA GLY A 201 2.22 -6.07 -3.31
C GLY A 201 0.95 -6.58 -2.64
N VAL A 202 -0.21 -6.45 -3.29
CA VAL A 202 -1.50 -6.83 -2.71
C VAL A 202 -2.15 -7.97 -3.50
N PHE A 203 -2.61 -7.70 -4.72
CA PHE A 203 -3.51 -8.63 -5.41
C PHE A 203 -2.80 -9.86 -5.99
N ASP A 204 -1.61 -9.73 -6.58
CA ASP A 204 -0.85 -10.88 -7.09
C ASP A 204 -0.52 -11.86 -5.95
N LEU A 205 -0.11 -11.33 -4.79
CA LEU A 205 0.22 -12.14 -3.61
C LEU A 205 -1.01 -12.87 -3.08
N LEU A 206 -2.12 -12.15 -2.84
CA LEU A 206 -3.37 -12.75 -2.36
C LEU A 206 -3.90 -13.81 -3.33
N LEU A 207 -3.97 -13.51 -4.63
CA LEU A 207 -4.45 -14.46 -5.63
C LEU A 207 -3.51 -15.68 -5.75
N LYS A 208 -2.19 -15.49 -5.61
CA LYS A 208 -1.23 -16.60 -5.57
C LYS A 208 -1.46 -17.49 -4.37
N MET A 209 -1.59 -16.92 -3.17
CA MET A 209 -1.81 -17.70 -1.94
C MET A 209 -3.18 -18.39 -1.94
N GLY A 210 -4.24 -17.72 -2.39
CA GLY A 210 -5.56 -18.33 -2.51
C GLY A 210 -5.60 -19.53 -3.47
N ARG A 211 -4.86 -19.46 -4.59
CA ARG A 211 -4.72 -20.62 -5.50
C ARG A 211 -3.98 -21.78 -4.83
N ARG A 212 -2.86 -21.49 -4.17
CA ARG A 212 -2.06 -22.53 -3.51
C ARG A 212 -2.84 -23.20 -2.39
N LEU A 213 -3.60 -22.44 -1.60
CA LEU A 213 -4.46 -22.99 -0.55
C LEU A 213 -5.54 -23.92 -1.12
N LEU A 214 -6.16 -23.56 -2.25
CA LEU A 214 -7.12 -24.45 -2.92
C LEU A 214 -6.47 -25.72 -3.46
N GLU A 215 -5.22 -25.67 -3.89
CA GLU A 215 -4.48 -26.85 -4.37
C GLU A 215 -4.16 -27.80 -3.22
N LEU A 216 -3.65 -27.28 -2.10
CA LEU A 216 -3.35 -28.07 -0.90
C LEU A 216 -4.62 -28.72 -0.30
N ARG A 217 -5.73 -27.95 -0.23
CA ARG A 217 -7.03 -28.47 0.21
C ARG A 217 -7.54 -29.60 -0.68
N LYS A 218 -7.28 -29.55 -2.00
CA LYS A 218 -7.66 -30.62 -2.94
C LYS A 218 -6.76 -31.85 -2.81
N ALA A 219 -5.51 -31.66 -2.40
CA ALA A 219 -4.57 -32.73 -2.13
C ALA A 219 -4.79 -33.38 -0.74
N GLY A 220 -5.67 -32.80 0.10
CA GLY A 220 -5.86 -33.27 1.48
C GLY A 220 -4.70 -32.91 2.40
N GLU A 221 -3.83 -31.98 2.01
CA GLU A 221 -2.68 -31.56 2.79
C GLU A 221 -3.10 -30.59 3.91
N GLU A 222 -2.66 -30.88 5.13
CA GLU A 222 -2.76 -29.93 6.24
C GLU A 222 -1.76 -28.79 6.06
N VAL A 223 -2.22 -27.57 6.36
CA VAL A 223 -1.42 -26.36 6.25
C VAL A 223 -1.33 -25.75 7.63
N ASP A 224 -0.11 -25.41 8.07
CA ASP A 224 0.10 -24.76 9.35
C ASP A 224 -0.73 -23.47 9.46
N SER A 225 -1.35 -23.30 10.63
CA SER A 225 -2.09 -22.11 11.07
C SER A 225 -1.35 -20.79 10.81
N ARG A 226 -0.01 -20.80 10.89
CA ARG A 226 0.83 -19.60 10.73
C ARG A 226 1.37 -19.40 9.32
N ASP A 227 1.15 -20.33 8.40
CA ASP A 227 1.61 -20.23 7.02
C ASP A 227 0.86 -19.11 6.28
N ASP A 228 1.60 -18.32 5.48
CA ASP A 228 1.02 -17.31 4.59
C ASP A 228 0.00 -17.90 3.63
N VAL A 229 0.22 -19.15 3.22
CA VAL A 229 -0.71 -19.86 2.34
C VAL A 229 -2.07 -19.98 3.00
N LEU A 230 -2.14 -20.31 4.29
CA LEU A 230 -3.40 -20.37 5.01
C LEU A 230 -3.93 -18.96 5.30
N LEU A 231 -3.14 -18.07 5.90
CA LEU A 231 -3.59 -16.74 6.34
C LEU A 231 -4.03 -15.86 5.17
N LEU A 232 -3.14 -15.62 4.21
CA LEU A 232 -3.43 -14.76 3.05
C LEU A 232 -4.31 -15.47 2.02
N GLY A 233 -4.19 -16.80 1.90
CA GLY A 233 -5.06 -17.57 1.04
C GLY A 233 -6.52 -17.51 1.49
N THR A 234 -6.78 -17.63 2.80
CA THR A 234 -8.12 -17.49 3.37
C THR A 234 -8.71 -16.11 3.09
N VAL A 235 -7.93 -15.04 3.29
CA VAL A 235 -8.35 -13.67 2.95
C VAL A 235 -8.75 -13.58 1.47
N ALA A 236 -7.94 -14.14 0.57
CA ALA A 236 -8.22 -14.10 -0.87
C ALA A 236 -9.52 -14.84 -1.25
N LEU A 237 -9.78 -15.99 -0.62
CA LEU A 237 -10.97 -16.80 -0.87
C LEU A 237 -12.23 -16.14 -0.30
N VAL A 238 -12.20 -15.71 0.96
CA VAL A 238 -13.32 -15.04 1.64
C VAL A 238 -13.71 -13.75 0.90
N MET A 239 -12.72 -12.98 0.46
CA MET A 239 -12.98 -11.71 -0.23
C MET A 239 -13.43 -11.88 -1.68
N GLY A 240 -13.15 -13.01 -2.31
CA GLY A 240 -13.53 -13.27 -3.70
C GLY A 240 -12.96 -12.23 -4.69
N PHE A 241 -11.70 -11.77 -4.49
CA PHE A 241 -11.14 -10.61 -5.20
C PHE A 241 -11.25 -10.66 -6.72
N SER A 242 -11.21 -11.86 -7.31
CA SER A 242 -11.42 -12.03 -8.75
C SER A 242 -12.70 -11.36 -9.25
N GLY A 243 -13.84 -11.58 -8.61
CA GLY A 243 -15.12 -10.99 -9.02
C GLY A 243 -15.11 -9.47 -8.83
N ARG A 244 -14.62 -8.99 -7.69
CA ARG A 244 -14.51 -7.54 -7.40
C ARG A 244 -13.60 -6.82 -8.39
N LEU A 245 -12.50 -7.43 -8.79
CA LEU A 245 -11.59 -6.86 -9.79
C LEU A 245 -12.25 -6.78 -11.17
N TYR A 246 -13.09 -7.75 -11.53
CA TYR A 246 -13.91 -7.71 -12.75
C TYR A 246 -14.97 -6.59 -12.68
N GLU A 247 -15.66 -6.44 -11.54
CA GLU A 247 -16.63 -5.36 -11.32
C GLU A 247 -15.96 -3.98 -11.47
N VAL A 248 -14.81 -3.78 -10.81
CA VAL A 248 -14.03 -2.55 -10.95
C VAL A 248 -13.59 -2.33 -12.40
N ALA A 249 -13.13 -3.37 -13.11
CA ALA A 249 -12.72 -3.28 -14.51
C ALA A 249 -13.88 -2.93 -15.46
N SER A 250 -15.10 -3.36 -15.12
CA SER A 250 -16.30 -3.19 -15.93
C SER A 250 -17.01 -1.86 -15.65
N SER A 251 -16.74 -1.22 -14.51
CA SER A 251 -17.30 0.07 -14.15
C SER A 251 -17.03 1.16 -15.21
N ALA A 252 -18.01 2.03 -15.44
CA ALA A 252 -17.87 3.19 -16.31
C ALA A 252 -16.81 4.18 -15.78
N GLU A 253 -16.62 4.25 -14.47
CA GLU A 253 -15.65 5.12 -13.81
C GLU A 253 -14.21 4.60 -13.88
N CYS A 254 -14.01 3.37 -14.37
CA CYS A 254 -12.67 2.80 -14.47
C CYS A 254 -11.86 3.50 -15.57
N VAL A 255 -10.68 3.99 -15.19
CA VAL A 255 -9.68 4.55 -16.09
C VAL A 255 -9.32 3.52 -17.16
N GLN A 256 -9.42 3.91 -18.43
CA GLN A 256 -9.26 3.00 -19.57
C GLN A 256 -7.91 2.26 -19.56
N GLY A 257 -6.84 2.94 -19.14
CA GLY A 257 -5.50 2.35 -19.02
C GLY A 257 -5.41 1.23 -17.97
N ASN A 258 -6.29 1.22 -16.97
CA ASN A 258 -6.23 0.28 -15.85
C ASN A 258 -7.02 -1.01 -16.13
N ARG A 259 -8.02 -0.96 -17.01
CA ARG A 259 -8.89 -2.10 -17.37
C ARG A 259 -8.09 -3.34 -17.75
N LYS A 260 -7.03 -3.17 -18.56
CA LYS A 260 -6.16 -4.28 -18.98
C LYS A 260 -5.52 -5.00 -17.79
N VAL A 261 -5.07 -4.25 -16.78
CA VAL A 261 -4.45 -4.81 -15.58
C VAL A 261 -5.48 -5.54 -14.72
N LEU A 262 -6.64 -4.94 -14.52
CA LEU A 262 -7.73 -5.52 -13.73
C LEU A 262 -8.29 -6.80 -14.36
N PHE A 263 -8.57 -6.78 -15.67
CA PHE A 263 -9.00 -7.99 -16.39
C PHE A 263 -7.93 -9.08 -16.41
N ALA A 264 -6.64 -8.72 -16.45
CA ALA A 264 -5.57 -9.70 -16.34
C ALA A 264 -5.60 -10.41 -14.97
N LEU A 265 -5.73 -9.67 -13.88
CA LEU A 265 -5.85 -10.22 -12.52
C LEU A 265 -7.08 -11.14 -12.36
N HIS A 266 -8.21 -10.80 -13.01
CA HIS A 266 -9.39 -11.66 -13.07
C HIS A 266 -9.14 -12.93 -13.90
N SER A 267 -8.55 -12.79 -15.10
CA SER A 267 -8.38 -13.85 -16.10
C SER A 267 -7.41 -14.97 -15.69
N ASP A 268 -6.63 -14.78 -14.63
CA ASP A 268 -5.77 -15.84 -14.09
C ASP A 268 -6.58 -17.05 -13.55
N LYS A 269 -7.91 -16.97 -13.49
CA LYS A 269 -8.79 -18.13 -13.32
C LYS A 269 -8.97 -18.99 -14.59
N SER A 270 -8.91 -18.42 -15.80
CA SER A 270 -9.33 -19.09 -17.03
C SER A 270 -8.20 -19.78 -17.81
N LYS A 271 -6.93 -19.38 -17.62
CA LYS A 271 -5.79 -20.03 -18.30
C LYS A 271 -5.55 -21.49 -17.86
N LYS A 272 -6.02 -21.89 -16.67
CA LYS A 272 -5.95 -23.30 -16.22
C LYS A 272 -7.06 -24.19 -16.79
N LYS A 273 -8.28 -23.68 -17.04
CA LYS A 273 -9.35 -24.48 -17.69
C LYS A 273 -8.96 -24.92 -19.11
N LYS A 274 -8.28 -24.05 -19.88
CA LYS A 274 -7.79 -24.38 -21.23
C LYS A 274 -6.62 -25.37 -21.26
N LYS A 275 -5.80 -25.43 -20.20
CA LYS A 275 -4.70 -26.40 -20.09
C LYS A 275 -5.15 -27.77 -19.58
N LYS A 276 -6.26 -27.85 -18.83
CA LYS A 276 -6.79 -29.12 -18.30
C LYS A 276 -7.61 -29.94 -19.33
N ASN A 277 -8.07 -29.33 -20.42
CA ASN A 277 -8.77 -30.03 -21.52
C ASN A 277 -7.84 -30.65 -22.58
N LYS A 278 -6.52 -30.69 -22.36
CA LYS A 278 -5.56 -31.40 -23.20
C LYS A 278 -4.64 -32.26 -22.31
N GLY A 279 -5.04 -33.51 -22.08
CA GLY A 279 -4.22 -34.51 -21.40
C GLY A 279 -5.03 -35.73 -20.97
N ASP A 280 -4.97 -36.80 -21.78
CA ASP A 280 -5.37 -38.20 -21.52
C ASP A 280 -5.05 -38.67 -20.09
N VAL A 281 -5.92 -39.39 -19.38
CA VAL A 281 -6.29 -40.83 -19.52
C VAL A 281 -5.11 -41.80 -19.42
N SER A 282 -4.87 -42.31 -18.20
CA SER A 282 -4.62 -43.75 -17.95
C SER A 282 -4.71 -44.06 -16.45
N ARG A 283 -5.31 -45.22 -16.16
CA ARG A 283 -5.70 -45.81 -14.87
C ARG A 283 -4.55 -46.43 -14.06
N ASP A 284 -4.87 -46.63 -12.77
CA ASP A 284 -4.54 -47.73 -11.83
C ASP A 284 -3.66 -47.33 -10.64
N SER A 285 -3.79 -47.89 -9.43
CA SER A 285 -4.82 -48.60 -8.66
C SER A 285 -4.13 -48.95 -7.33
N ASN A 286 -4.86 -48.87 -6.21
CA ASN A 286 -4.62 -49.57 -4.93
C ASN A 286 -3.33 -49.19 -4.12
N ASP A 287 -3.26 -49.16 -2.79
CA ASP A 287 -4.00 -49.82 -1.71
C ASP A 287 -4.01 -48.99 -0.40
N LYS A 288 -4.93 -49.37 0.48
CA LYS A 288 -5.18 -48.92 1.85
C LYS A 288 -4.00 -49.26 2.78
N GLU A 289 -3.83 -48.50 3.87
CA GLU A 289 -4.06 -49.03 5.23
C GLU A 289 -4.04 -47.96 6.34
N ASN A 290 -4.91 -48.21 7.32
CA ASN A 290 -5.16 -47.49 8.57
C ASN A 290 -4.02 -47.67 9.59
N VAL A 291 -3.94 -46.80 10.60
CA VAL A 291 -4.24 -47.09 12.03
C VAL A 291 -3.81 -45.90 12.92
N ALA A 292 -4.53 -45.78 14.03
CA ALA A 292 -4.87 -44.61 14.83
C ALA A 292 -4.01 -44.36 16.09
N SER A 293 -4.53 -43.44 16.92
CA SER A 293 -4.28 -43.15 18.35
C SER A 293 -3.14 -42.17 18.69
N GLU A 294 -3.26 -41.26 19.66
CA GLU A 294 -4.35 -40.71 20.48
C GLU A 294 -3.74 -39.60 21.36
N ASN A 295 -4.56 -38.61 21.74
CA ASN A 295 -4.49 -37.75 22.94
C ASN A 295 -3.25 -36.85 23.15
N GLY A 296 -3.33 -35.58 23.53
CA GLY A 296 -4.41 -34.72 24.01
C GLY A 296 -3.78 -33.66 24.93
N ALA A 297 -4.16 -32.38 24.80
CA ALA A 297 -4.07 -31.40 25.89
C ALA A 297 -4.76 -30.07 25.50
N ASN A 298 -5.82 -29.76 26.23
CA ASN A 298 -6.58 -28.51 26.25
C ASN A 298 -5.72 -27.28 26.54
N LEU A 299 -6.05 -26.16 25.89
CA LEU A 299 -6.01 -24.83 26.52
C LEU A 299 -7.16 -23.98 25.96
N ASN A 300 -8.08 -23.62 26.85
CA ASN A 300 -9.18 -22.69 26.61
C ASN A 300 -8.62 -21.26 26.57
N ASP A 301 -9.01 -20.48 25.56
CA ASP A 301 -9.05 -19.01 25.69
C ASP A 301 -10.17 -18.46 24.81
N GLU A 302 -11.16 -17.85 25.46
CA GLU A 302 -12.32 -17.22 24.85
C GLU A 302 -11.92 -15.85 24.28
N GLY A 303 -11.67 -15.82 22.99
CA GLY A 303 -11.73 -14.61 22.19
C GLY A 303 -12.40 -14.98 20.89
N ALA A 304 -13.61 -14.46 20.64
CA ALA A 304 -14.49 -14.77 19.51
C ALA A 304 -13.72 -14.89 18.18
N ALA A 305 -13.20 -16.08 17.94
CA ALA A 305 -12.57 -16.48 16.71
C ALA A 305 -13.71 -16.74 15.74
N VAL A 306 -13.66 -16.12 14.57
CA VAL A 306 -14.31 -16.73 13.42
C VAL A 306 -13.49 -17.97 13.11
N LEU A 307 -13.71 -19.02 13.90
CA LEU A 307 -13.46 -20.38 13.49
C LEU A 307 -14.41 -20.54 12.31
N LEU A 308 -13.85 -20.47 11.11
CA LEU A 308 -14.59 -20.68 9.88
C LEU A 308 -15.08 -22.11 9.95
N ASP A 309 -16.29 -22.27 10.49
CA ASP A 309 -16.95 -23.57 10.59
C ASP A 309 -16.95 -24.21 9.21
N GLU A 310 -16.75 -25.52 9.18
CA GLU A 310 -16.64 -26.32 7.95
C GLU A 310 -17.87 -26.07 7.04
N THR A 311 -19.00 -25.71 7.66
CA THR A 311 -20.25 -25.30 7.03
C THR A 311 -20.16 -23.96 6.28
N VAL A 312 -19.42 -22.96 6.79
CA VAL A 312 -19.22 -21.65 6.12
C VAL A 312 -18.34 -21.83 4.89
N ILE A 313 -17.28 -22.64 5.02
CA ILE A 313 -16.38 -22.97 3.92
C ILE A 313 -17.09 -23.81 2.85
N ALA A 314 -17.87 -24.81 3.24
CA ALA A 314 -18.71 -25.60 2.34
C ALA A 314 -19.78 -24.74 1.65
N ASN A 315 -20.38 -23.78 2.35
CA ASN A 315 -21.34 -22.84 1.77
C ASN A 315 -20.68 -21.89 0.76
N LEU A 316 -19.48 -21.39 1.05
CA LEU A 316 -18.69 -20.62 0.09
C LEU A 316 -18.33 -21.47 -1.14
N GLN A 317 -17.87 -22.71 -0.96
CA GLN A 317 -17.62 -23.65 -2.07
C GLN A 317 -18.88 -23.90 -2.92
N ARG A 318 -20.05 -24.12 -2.29
CA ARG A 318 -21.33 -24.29 -2.99
C ARG A 318 -21.75 -23.04 -3.77
N GLN A 319 -21.53 -21.85 -3.20
CA GLN A 319 -21.77 -20.57 -3.89
C GLN A 319 -20.85 -20.42 -5.12
N PHE A 320 -19.60 -20.92 -5.04
CA PHE A 320 -18.68 -20.90 -6.18
C PHE A 320 -19.02 -21.93 -7.27
N GLU A 321 -19.52 -23.11 -6.91
CA GLU A 321 -19.97 -24.13 -7.88
C GLU A 321 -21.22 -23.65 -8.65
N LYS A 322 -22.19 -23.05 -7.93
CA LYS A 322 -23.44 -22.56 -8.52
C LYS A 322 -23.23 -21.42 -9.52
N VAL A 323 -22.31 -20.50 -9.24
CA VAL A 323 -21.92 -19.43 -10.19
C VAL A 323 -21.15 -19.98 -11.39
N ALA A 324 -20.50 -21.15 -11.26
CA ALA A 324 -19.85 -21.83 -12.38
C ALA A 324 -20.86 -22.60 -13.26
N GLU A 325 -21.99 -23.05 -12.70
CA GLU A 325 -23.08 -23.73 -13.41
C GLU A 325 -24.02 -22.77 -14.15
N GLU A 326 -24.33 -21.61 -13.57
CA GLU A 326 -25.18 -20.58 -14.21
C GLU A 326 -24.51 -19.91 -15.44
N GLY A 327 -23.20 -20.10 -15.62
CA GLY A 327 -22.47 -19.69 -16.82
C GLY A 327 -22.37 -20.76 -17.92
N GLY A 328 -23.11 -21.88 -17.79
CA GLY A 328 -22.87 -23.10 -18.57
C GLY A 328 -24.11 -23.77 -19.17
N VAL A 329 -25.03 -23.05 -19.81
CA VAL A 329 -26.04 -23.58 -20.77
C VAL A 329 -26.39 -22.41 -21.71
N ASN A 330 -26.38 -22.43 -23.05
CA ASN A 330 -26.66 -23.46 -24.05
C ASN A 330 -25.97 -23.06 -25.39
N ASP A 331 -25.36 -24.01 -26.09
CA ASP A 331 -24.91 -23.86 -27.48
C ASP A 331 -25.73 -24.86 -28.31
N GLY A 332 -26.56 -24.40 -29.26
CA GLY A 332 -27.33 -25.32 -30.12
C GLY A 332 -28.63 -24.83 -30.80
N ILE A 333 -28.48 -24.04 -31.87
CA ILE A 333 -29.19 -24.13 -33.18
C ILE A 333 -30.71 -23.92 -33.24
N ALA A 334 -31.15 -22.87 -33.97
CA ALA A 334 -32.08 -22.98 -35.10
C ALA A 334 -32.14 -21.71 -35.98
N SER A 335 -32.28 -21.98 -37.28
CA SER A 335 -32.24 -21.10 -38.44
C SER A 335 -33.59 -20.42 -38.75
N ALA A 336 -33.55 -19.13 -39.12
CA ALA A 336 -34.41 -18.41 -40.10
C ALA A 336 -34.03 -16.92 -39.94
N GLY A 337 -33.61 -16.12 -40.92
CA GLY A 337 -34.08 -15.95 -42.28
C GLY A 337 -34.23 -14.44 -42.53
N SER A 338 -33.34 -13.86 -43.34
CA SER A 338 -33.54 -12.69 -44.22
C SER A 338 -34.43 -11.50 -43.75
N ALA A 339 -33.83 -10.31 -43.58
CA ALA A 339 -34.21 -9.09 -44.34
C ALA A 339 -33.37 -7.86 -43.91
N LEU A 340 -33.12 -6.97 -44.89
CA LEU A 340 -32.61 -5.59 -44.79
C LEU A 340 -31.08 -5.37 -44.83
N LYS A 341 -30.54 -5.54 -46.04
CA LYS A 341 -29.48 -4.66 -46.58
C LYS A 341 -30.03 -3.23 -46.74
N LYS A 342 -29.33 -2.24 -46.19
CA LYS A 342 -29.08 -0.85 -46.67
C LYS A 342 -28.09 -0.26 -45.64
N GLY A 343 -26.78 -0.17 -45.90
CA GLY A 343 -26.19 0.67 -46.94
C GLY A 343 -26.10 2.12 -46.46
N VAL A 344 -25.27 2.41 -45.46
CA VAL A 344 -24.95 3.79 -45.02
C VAL A 344 -23.55 4.12 -45.58
N PRO A 345 -23.38 5.21 -46.35
CA PRO A 345 -22.09 5.58 -46.94
C PRO A 345 -21.14 6.17 -45.87
N PRO A 346 -19.82 5.97 -46.02
CA PRO A 346 -18.83 6.56 -45.11
C PRO A 346 -18.79 8.08 -45.27
N GLY A 347 -18.87 8.79 -44.14
CA GLY A 347 -18.80 10.25 -44.08
C GLY A 347 -17.40 10.81 -44.43
N PRO A 348 -17.28 12.13 -44.65
CA PRO A 348 -16.09 12.74 -45.23
C PRO A 348 -14.85 12.59 -44.35
N ILE A 349 -13.76 12.15 -44.98
CA ILE A 349 -12.41 12.09 -44.39
C ILE A 349 -11.91 13.52 -44.23
N ARG A 350 -11.65 13.93 -42.98
CA ARG A 350 -11.00 15.20 -42.67
C ARG A 350 -9.49 14.97 -42.65
N GLU A 351 -8.78 15.42 -43.69
CA GLU A 351 -7.32 15.40 -43.74
C GLU A 351 -6.73 16.29 -42.63
N MET A 352 -5.84 15.72 -41.81
CA MET A 352 -5.05 16.49 -40.85
C MET A 352 -3.74 16.95 -41.50
N PRO A 353 -3.29 18.21 -41.29
CA PRO A 353 -2.03 18.68 -41.85
C PRO A 353 -0.82 17.91 -41.28
N LEU A 354 0.09 17.53 -42.17
CA LEU A 354 1.40 16.96 -41.83
C LEU A 354 2.26 17.99 -41.05
N PRO A 355 3.06 17.55 -40.06
CA PRO A 355 3.94 18.43 -39.30
C PRO A 355 5.06 18.99 -40.19
N THR A 356 5.06 20.31 -40.37
CA THR A 356 6.14 21.03 -41.05
C THR A 356 7.42 21.00 -40.19
N LYS A 357 8.50 20.49 -40.77
CA LYS A 357 9.84 20.51 -40.18
C LYS A 357 10.30 21.96 -40.01
N LYS A 358 10.44 22.44 -38.77
CA LYS A 358 11.16 23.69 -38.48
C LYS A 358 12.67 23.49 -38.76
N PRO A 359 13.35 24.46 -39.39
CA PRO A 359 14.75 24.32 -39.79
C PRO A 359 15.70 24.28 -38.59
N LYS A 360 16.71 23.42 -38.68
CA LYS A 360 17.82 23.32 -37.71
C LYS A 360 18.63 24.61 -37.71
N LEU A 361 18.61 25.35 -36.59
CA LEU A 361 19.52 26.46 -36.36
C LEU A 361 20.95 25.90 -36.18
N LYS A 362 21.86 26.25 -37.09
CA LYS A 362 23.30 25.95 -36.99
C LYS A 362 23.88 26.71 -35.78
N LYS A 363 24.28 25.99 -34.72
CA LYS A 363 25.11 26.55 -33.65
C LYS A 363 26.53 26.78 -34.20
N ALA A 364 26.85 28.04 -34.48
CA ALA A 364 28.22 28.46 -34.72
C ALA A 364 29.04 28.31 -33.42
N ARG A 365 30.15 27.56 -33.49
CA ARG A 365 31.19 27.53 -32.46
C ARG A 365 31.85 28.91 -32.40
N LYS A 366 31.77 29.60 -31.25
CA LYS A 366 32.68 30.69 -30.90
C LYS A 366 33.45 30.30 -29.65
N ALA A 367 34.76 30.26 -29.80
CA ALA A 367 35.73 29.96 -28.75
C ALA A 367 35.67 31.00 -27.63
N ILE A 368 35.66 30.54 -26.39
CA ILE A 368 35.89 31.37 -25.20
C ILE A 368 37.30 31.02 -24.70
N LYS A 369 38.24 31.95 -24.94
CA LYS A 369 39.55 31.97 -24.28
C LYS A 369 39.34 32.45 -22.84
N GLY A 370 39.93 31.73 -21.89
CA GLY A 370 39.87 32.06 -20.47
C GLY A 370 40.79 33.21 -20.07
N VAL A 371 40.44 33.88 -18.98
CA VAL A 371 41.34 34.55 -18.04
C VAL A 371 40.71 34.46 -16.64
N SER A 372 41.46 33.90 -15.70
CA SER A 372 41.19 33.80 -14.26
C SER A 372 41.50 35.11 -13.51
N PRO A 373 40.83 35.44 -12.38
CA PRO A 373 41.34 36.43 -11.44
C PRO A 373 42.09 35.77 -10.28
N SER A 374 43.32 36.24 -10.06
CA SER A 374 44.25 35.78 -9.04
C SER A 374 43.97 36.37 -7.65
N VAL A 375 44.28 35.54 -6.66
CA VAL A 375 44.47 35.82 -5.23
C VAL A 375 45.62 36.82 -5.00
N LYS A 376 45.46 37.79 -4.08
CA LYS A 376 46.49 38.44 -3.21
C LYS A 376 45.78 39.43 -2.27
N ARG A 377 45.53 39.10 -0.99
CA ARG A 377 46.40 39.24 0.20
C ARG A 377 46.79 40.71 0.50
N LEU A 378 46.07 41.35 1.43
CA LEU A 378 46.49 42.59 2.09
C LEU A 378 46.68 42.32 3.58
N LYS A 379 47.93 42.35 4.05
CA LYS A 379 48.32 42.39 5.47
C LYS A 379 49.43 43.42 5.63
N LYS A 380 49.19 44.36 6.55
CA LYS A 380 50.14 45.12 7.38
C LYS A 380 51.02 46.20 6.69
N LEU A 381 50.72 47.44 7.04
CA LEU A 381 51.65 48.58 7.01
C LEU A 381 51.78 49.09 8.46
N LYS A 382 53.01 49.05 9.00
CA LYS A 382 53.44 49.84 10.17
C LYS A 382 54.93 50.22 9.98
N SER A 383 55.22 51.50 10.26
CA SER A 383 56.53 52.18 10.41
C SER A 383 57.28 52.48 9.09
N ARG A 384 57.90 53.65 8.85
CA ARG A 384 58.35 54.80 9.69
C ARG A 384 58.81 55.98 8.78
N ALA A 385 59.02 57.16 9.39
CA ALA A 385 59.65 58.41 8.92
C ALA A 385 58.71 59.42 8.24
N ALA A 386 58.68 60.71 8.60
CA ALA A 386 59.60 61.56 9.35
C ALA A 386 58.89 62.37 10.45
#